data_AF-W7Y7T2-F1
#
_entry.id   AF-W7Y7T2-F1
#
_cell.length_a   1.000
_cell.length_b   1.000
_cell.length_c   1.000
_cell.angle_alpha   90.00
_cell.angle_beta   90.00
_cell.angle_gamma   90.00
#
_symmetry.space_group_name_H-M   'P 1'
#
loop_
_entity.id
_entity.type
_entity.pdbx_description
1 polymer ?
#
loop_
_entity_poly.entity_id
_entity_poly.type
_entity_poly.pdbx_seq_one_letter_code
_entity_poly.pdbx_strand_id
1 'polypeptide(L)'
;MGNLQDDFETFVDTLSLCNLEGKKVALFGLGDQFTYPDTFCNGMGKLYEIIKDKGCVFVGAWPCEEYDFSDSLALIDGKFIGLALDEDNEPDLTDYRLKEWVKIL
;
A
#
# COMPACT_ATOMS: atom_id res chain seq x y z
N MET A 1 -8.55 -6.36 -12.57
CA MET A 1 -8.59 -6.52 -11.10
C MET A 1 -7.20 -6.21 -10.55
N GLY A 2 -7.10 -5.65 -9.36
CA GLY A 2 -5.84 -5.08 -8.84
C GLY A 2 -5.40 -3.78 -9.52
N ASN A 3 -6.33 -3.04 -10.13
CA ASN A 3 -6.09 -1.68 -10.65
C ASN A 3 -6.17 -0.65 -9.53
N LEU A 4 -5.77 0.58 -9.84
CA LEU A 4 -6.05 1.69 -8.96
C LEU A 4 -7.57 1.87 -8.88
N GLN A 5 -8.03 2.43 -7.78
CA GLN A 5 -9.41 2.88 -7.67
C GLN A 5 -9.63 4.06 -8.63
N ASP A 6 -10.81 4.17 -9.22
CA ASP A 6 -11.09 5.08 -10.35
C ASP A 6 -10.74 6.55 -10.06
N ASP A 7 -10.98 7.04 -8.83
CA ASP A 7 -10.61 8.41 -8.44
C ASP A 7 -9.08 8.57 -8.39
N PHE A 8 -8.37 7.54 -7.95
CA PHE A 8 -6.90 7.50 -7.96
C PHE A 8 -6.34 7.45 -9.39
N GLU A 9 -7.00 6.81 -10.34
CA GLU A 9 -6.54 6.83 -11.74
C GLU A 9 -6.47 8.27 -12.28
N THR A 10 -7.44 9.11 -11.93
CA THR A 10 -7.42 10.52 -12.32
C THR A 10 -6.43 11.37 -11.51
N PHE A 11 -6.23 11.03 -10.23
CA PHE A 11 -5.32 11.74 -9.35
C PHE A 11 -3.84 11.44 -9.65
N VAL A 12 -3.54 10.23 -10.15
CA VAL A 12 -2.17 9.79 -10.44
C VAL A 12 -1.45 10.72 -11.41
N ASP A 13 -2.13 11.23 -12.43
CA ASP A 13 -1.53 12.19 -13.36
C ASP A 13 -1.07 13.45 -12.63
N THR A 14 -1.89 13.97 -11.71
CA THR A 14 -1.54 15.13 -10.88
C THR A 14 -0.39 14.81 -9.92
N LEU A 15 -0.45 13.64 -9.27
CA LEU A 15 0.60 13.17 -8.38
C LEU A 15 1.93 12.98 -9.13
N SER A 16 1.88 12.54 -10.38
CA SER A 16 3.03 12.35 -11.29
C SER A 16 3.69 13.66 -11.73
N LEU A 17 3.02 14.81 -11.56
CA LEU A 17 3.59 16.14 -11.83
C LEU A 17 4.09 16.84 -10.56
N CYS A 18 3.73 16.35 -9.37
CA CYS A 18 4.14 16.96 -8.11
C CYS A 18 5.64 16.75 -7.82
N ASN A 19 6.31 17.79 -7.30
CA ASN A 19 7.65 17.65 -6.72
C ASN A 19 7.54 17.00 -5.34
N LEU A 20 8.04 15.77 -5.22
CA LEU A 20 8.05 15.00 -3.98
C LEU A 20 9.45 14.88 -3.35
N GLU A 21 10.44 15.61 -3.88
CA GLU A 21 11.81 15.56 -3.40
C GLU A 21 11.89 15.87 -1.90
N GLY A 22 12.50 14.97 -1.14
CA GLY A 22 12.67 15.05 0.31
C GLY A 22 11.38 14.92 1.13
N LYS A 23 10.21 14.73 0.50
CA LYS A 23 8.95 14.54 1.23
C LYS A 23 8.85 13.12 1.76
N LYS A 24 8.40 13.00 3.00
CA LYS A 24 7.99 11.70 3.55
C LYS A 24 6.65 11.28 2.98
N VAL A 25 6.54 10.05 2.50
CA VAL A 25 5.29 9.48 1.97
C VAL A 25 5.01 8.17 2.69
N ALA A 26 3.83 8.07 3.29
CA ALA A 26 3.32 6.83 3.86
C ALA A 26 2.14 6.36 3.00
N LEU A 27 2.09 5.07 2.70
CA LEU A 27 1.02 4.46 1.90
C LEU A 27 0.24 3.48 2.76
N PHE A 28 -1.06 3.39 2.53
CA PHE A 28 -1.90 2.33 3.05
C PHE A 28 -2.92 1.94 1.98
N GLY A 29 -3.38 0.69 2.01
CA GLY A 29 -4.33 0.17 1.04
C GLY A 29 -5.22 -0.90 1.65
N LEU A 30 -6.44 -0.99 1.14
CA LEU A 30 -7.36 -2.08 1.43
C LEU A 30 -7.26 -3.12 0.31
N GLY A 31 -7.43 -4.38 0.68
CA GLY A 31 -7.51 -5.51 -0.24
C GLY A 31 -8.29 -6.66 0.39
N ASP A 32 -8.53 -7.70 -0.41
CA ASP A 32 -9.16 -8.93 0.03
C ASP A 32 -8.22 -10.08 -0.33
N GLN A 33 -7.54 -10.62 0.68
CA GLN A 33 -6.47 -11.61 0.48
C GLN A 33 -7.01 -12.97 0.03
N PHE A 34 -8.27 -13.30 0.31
CA PHE A 34 -8.85 -14.59 -0.08
C PHE A 34 -9.58 -14.56 -1.42
N THR A 35 -10.25 -13.45 -1.76
CA THR A 35 -10.89 -13.31 -3.08
C THR A 35 -9.87 -12.94 -4.16
N TYR A 36 -8.83 -12.17 -3.81
CA TYR A 36 -7.80 -11.68 -4.75
C TYR A 36 -6.36 -11.95 -4.27
N PRO A 37 -6.00 -13.21 -3.97
CA PRO A 37 -4.70 -13.56 -3.39
C PRO A 37 -3.50 -13.26 -4.30
N ASP A 38 -3.69 -13.16 -5.61
CA ASP A 38 -2.65 -12.88 -6.60
C ASP A 38 -2.50 -11.39 -6.92
N THR A 39 -3.36 -10.55 -6.35
CA THR A 39 -3.36 -9.10 -6.56
C THR A 39 -3.61 -8.31 -5.28
N PHE A 40 -3.30 -8.91 -4.13
CA PHE A 40 -3.59 -8.34 -2.82
C PHE A 40 -2.91 -6.97 -2.65
N CYS A 41 -3.71 -5.94 -2.37
CA CYS A 41 -3.25 -4.54 -2.25
C CYS A 41 -2.44 -3.99 -3.46
N ASN A 42 -2.62 -4.53 -4.68
CA ASN A 42 -1.86 -4.07 -5.86
C ASN A 42 -2.02 -2.56 -6.17
N GLY A 43 -3.14 -1.95 -5.80
CA GLY A 43 -3.33 -0.50 -5.94
C GLY A 43 -2.27 0.31 -5.20
N MET A 44 -1.91 -0.12 -3.99
CA MET A 44 -0.85 0.51 -3.19
C MET A 44 0.52 0.35 -3.87
N GLY A 45 0.83 -0.84 -4.40
CA GLY A 45 2.05 -1.09 -5.18
C GLY A 45 2.13 -0.23 -6.45
N LYS A 46 1.01 -0.05 -7.16
CA LYS A 46 0.94 0.84 -8.32
C LYS A 46 1.27 2.29 -7.98
N LEU A 47 0.74 2.81 -6.85
CA LEU A 47 1.07 4.16 -6.39
C LEU A 47 2.55 4.31 -6.06
N TYR A 48 3.13 3.31 -5.38
CA TYR A 48 4.56 3.28 -5.10
C TYR A 48 5.38 3.37 -6.40
N GLU A 49 5.09 2.53 -7.39
CA GLU A 49 5.79 2.51 -8.69
C GLU A 49 5.74 3.86 -9.42
N ILE A 50 4.63 4.58 -9.34
CA ILE A 50 4.44 5.89 -9.97
C ILE A 50 5.35 6.97 -9.34
N ILE A 51 5.61 6.88 -8.03
CA ILE A 51 6.26 7.97 -7.29
C ILE A 51 7.66 7.63 -6.75
N LYS A 52 8.12 6.39 -6.87
CA LYS A 52 9.39 5.95 -6.27
C LYS A 52 10.62 6.71 -6.77
N ASP A 53 10.61 7.14 -8.03
CA ASP A 53 11.75 7.84 -8.65
C ASP A 53 11.67 9.37 -8.48
N LYS A 54 10.74 9.87 -7.66
CA LYS A 54 10.52 11.31 -7.44
C LYS A 54 11.32 11.93 -6.30
N GLY A 55 12.29 11.20 -5.75
CA GLY A 55 13.12 11.66 -4.64
C GLY A 55 12.38 11.77 -3.31
N CYS A 56 11.19 11.17 -3.18
CA CYS A 56 10.49 11.07 -1.91
C CYS A 56 11.12 10.00 -1.02
N VAL A 57 10.81 10.07 0.27
CA VAL A 57 11.25 9.10 1.27
C VAL A 57 10.04 8.32 1.74
N PHE A 58 9.95 7.05 1.35
CA PHE A 58 8.89 6.18 1.85
C PHE A 58 9.12 5.85 3.33
N VAL A 59 8.04 5.89 4.09
CA VAL A 59 8.00 5.53 5.52
C VAL A 59 6.82 4.61 5.79
N GLY A 60 6.87 3.85 6.88
CA GLY A 60 5.78 2.96 7.27
C GLY A 60 5.70 1.65 6.48
N ALA A 61 6.82 1.08 6.05
CA ALA A 61 6.82 -0.30 5.53
C ALA A 61 6.30 -1.27 6.60
N TRP A 62 5.51 -2.26 6.19
CA TRP A 62 4.73 -3.12 7.09
C TRP A 62 5.06 -4.61 6.89
N PRO A 63 5.15 -5.43 7.95
CA PRO A 63 5.31 -6.89 7.85
C PRO A 63 4.19 -7.54 7.01
N CYS A 64 4.52 -8.64 6.33
CA CYS A 64 3.59 -9.40 5.50
C CYS A 64 3.30 -10.82 6.03
N GLU A 65 3.94 -11.22 7.13
CA GLU A 65 3.98 -12.59 7.65
C GLU A 65 2.63 -13.05 8.22
N GLU A 66 1.75 -12.12 8.59
CA GLU A 66 0.43 -12.40 9.15
C GLU A 66 -0.69 -12.43 8.09
N TYR A 67 -0.35 -12.36 6.80
CA TYR A 67 -1.31 -12.37 5.69
C TYR A 67 -1.15 -13.66 4.86
N ASP A 68 -2.25 -14.17 4.32
CA ASP A 68 -2.29 -15.35 3.46
C ASP A 68 -2.68 -14.94 2.03
N PHE A 69 -1.65 -14.63 1.22
CA PHE A 69 -1.77 -14.23 -0.18
C PHE A 69 -0.66 -14.90 -1.02
N SER A 70 -0.87 -14.94 -2.33
CA SER A 70 0.08 -15.55 -3.27
C SER A 70 1.00 -14.55 -3.96
N ASP A 71 0.52 -13.33 -4.24
CA ASP A 71 1.33 -12.28 -4.86
C ASP A 71 0.79 -10.87 -4.53
N SER A 72 1.69 -9.89 -4.53
CA SER A 72 1.38 -8.48 -4.32
C SER A 72 2.45 -7.57 -4.90
N LEU A 73 2.05 -6.62 -5.75
CA LEU A 73 2.91 -5.52 -6.21
C LEU A 73 3.32 -4.57 -5.07
N ALA A 74 2.64 -4.64 -3.93
CA ALA A 74 3.00 -3.85 -2.76
C ALA A 74 4.11 -4.51 -1.91
N LEU A 75 4.51 -5.75 -2.22
CA LEU A 75 5.56 -6.48 -1.50
C LEU A 75 6.94 -6.21 -2.12
N ILE A 76 7.83 -5.56 -1.38
CA ILE A 76 9.21 -5.26 -1.80
C ILE A 76 10.16 -5.62 -0.65
N ASP A 77 11.23 -6.34 -0.97
CA ASP A 77 12.24 -6.77 0.01
C ASP A 77 11.65 -7.47 1.26
N GLY A 78 10.58 -8.25 1.04
CA GLY A 78 9.92 -9.03 2.09
C GLY A 78 9.01 -8.22 3.02
N LYS A 79 8.65 -6.98 2.67
CA LYS A 79 7.68 -6.17 3.42
C LYS A 79 6.72 -5.48 2.47
N PHE A 80 5.51 -5.20 2.95
CA PHE A 80 4.65 -4.26 2.25
C PHE A 80 5.27 -2.87 2.31
N ILE A 81 5.22 -2.14 1.19
CA ILE A 81 5.72 -0.76 1.09
C ILE A 81 4.93 0.25 1.96
N GLY A 82 3.82 -0.21 2.56
CA GLY A 82 2.87 0.56 3.35
C GLY A 82 1.93 -0.39 4.11
N LEU A 83 0.97 0.15 4.85
CA LEU A 83 0.02 -0.68 5.61
C LEU A 83 -1.00 -1.36 4.70
N ALA A 84 -1.04 -2.69 4.73
CA ALA A 84 -2.11 -3.49 4.12
C ALA A 84 -3.24 -3.75 5.13
N LEU A 85 -4.48 -3.49 4.73
CA LEU A 85 -5.69 -3.75 5.52
C LEU A 85 -6.63 -4.66 4.73
N ASP A 86 -7.38 -5.49 5.45
CA ASP A 86 -8.35 -6.41 4.89
C ASP A 86 -9.60 -6.42 5.77
N GLU A 87 -10.59 -5.61 5.39
CA GLU A 87 -11.86 -5.48 6.12
C GLU A 87 -12.83 -6.63 5.81
N ASP A 88 -12.59 -7.37 4.73
CA ASP A 88 -13.44 -8.47 4.30
C ASP A 88 -13.15 -9.75 5.11
N ASN A 89 -11.87 -9.99 5.41
CA ASN A 89 -11.40 -11.22 6.06
C ASN A 89 -10.85 -11.00 7.48
N GLU A 90 -10.27 -9.84 7.76
CA GLU A 90 -9.60 -9.54 9.04
C GLU A 90 -10.02 -8.21 9.69
N PRO A 91 -11.33 -7.86 9.74
CA PRO A 91 -11.78 -6.55 10.23
C PRO A 91 -11.38 -6.27 11.69
N ASP A 92 -11.31 -7.31 12.52
CA ASP A 92 -10.91 -7.20 13.93
C ASP A 92 -9.45 -6.77 14.11
N LEU A 93 -8.60 -6.92 13.08
CA LEU A 93 -7.18 -6.56 13.14
C LEU A 93 -6.91 -5.12 12.69
N THR A 94 -7.82 -4.48 11.96
CA THR A 94 -7.59 -3.14 11.38
C THR A 94 -7.27 -2.09 12.44
N ASP A 95 -8.04 -2.08 13.52
CA ASP A 95 -7.91 -1.11 14.59
C ASP A 95 -6.57 -1.23 15.33
N TYR A 96 -6.08 -2.46 15.45
CA TYR A 96 -4.76 -2.77 16.01
C TYR A 96 -3.64 -2.40 15.04
N ARG A 97 -3.73 -2.85 13.78
CA ARG A 97 -2.72 -2.60 12.73
C ARG A 97 -2.52 -1.10 12.48
N LEU A 98 -3.60 -0.30 12.46
CA LEU A 98 -3.51 1.16 12.37
C LEU A 98 -2.74 1.77 13.55
N LYS A 99 -3.04 1.35 14.79
CA LYS A 99 -2.38 1.86 16.00
C LYS A 99 -0.89 1.55 16.01
N GLU A 100 -0.50 0.35 15.58
CA GLU A 100 0.91 -0.03 15.50
C GLU A 100 1.61 0.66 14.33
N TRP A 101 0.96 0.79 13.16
CA TRP A 101 1.53 1.45 12.00
C TRP A 101 1.82 2.93 12.24
N VAL A 102 0.90 3.65 12.89
CA VAL A 102 1.11 5.07 13.21
C VAL A 102 2.34 5.31 14.10
N LYS A 103 2.75 4.34 14.93
CA LYS A 103 3.95 4.47 15.79
C LYS A 103 5.26 4.41 15.01
N ILE A 104 5.24 3.90 13.77
CA ILE A 104 6.44 3.71 12.94
C ILE A 104 6.58 4.75 11.81
N LEU A 105 5.71 5.77 11.79
CA LEU A 105 5.76 6.92 10.86
C LEU A 105 6.65 8.06 11.39
#